data_AF-A0AAE1WSL1-F1
#
_entry.id   AF-A0AAE1WSL1-F1
#
_cell.length_a   1.000
_cell.length_b   1.000
_cell.length_c   1.000
_cell.angle_alpha   90.00
_cell.angle_beta   90.00
_cell.angle_gamma   90.00
#
_symmetry.space_group_name_H-M   'P 1'
#
loop_
_entity.id
_entity.type
_entity.pdbx_description
1 polymer ?
#
loop_
_entity_poly.entity_id
_entity_poly.type
_entity_poly.pdbx_seq_one_letter_code
_entity_poly.pdbx_strand_id
1 'polypeptide(L)'
;MVQNDAGLHLVGRMRSTEHPQAWQLINDVVSLIFYLYKNNPPRPPPSLLALSPPKTVKSMLLEFLSMTPRNDSDQASGHLQILSASSAPAALVMLYMSSHRPNKEAADDAIRQVISSCKTILPKHTYHQCVPIVMEFCRLLNRAAGTDDKLYGLCRSSLGTMLEYIEIGEKNGVIGLRDIFPLLVN
;
A
#
# COMPACT_ATOMS: atom_id res chain seq x y z
N MET A 1 23.30 9.37 39.15
CA MET A 1 23.92 9.63 37.84
C MET A 1 23.00 9.05 36.78
N VAL A 2 22.29 9.92 36.05
CA VAL A 2 21.50 9.59 34.86
C VAL A 2 22.32 10.03 33.66
N GLN A 3 22.57 9.12 32.71
CA GLN A 3 23.03 9.33 31.33
C GLN A 3 23.47 7.94 30.86
N ASN A 4 22.96 7.30 29.81
CA ASN A 4 22.71 7.83 28.47
C ASN A 4 21.99 6.72 27.66
N ASP A 5 20.66 6.77 27.55
CA ASP A 5 19.87 5.86 26.67
C ASP A 5 19.18 6.63 25.51
N ALA A 6 19.34 7.95 25.48
CA ALA A 6 18.70 8.79 24.48
C ALA A 6 19.37 8.69 23.10
N GLY A 7 20.65 8.29 23.04
CA GLY A 7 21.38 8.14 21.78
C GLY A 7 20.91 6.96 20.93
N LEU A 8 20.51 5.85 21.56
CA LEU A 8 20.13 4.63 20.84
C LEU A 8 18.72 4.72 20.22
N HIS A 9 17.79 5.43 20.89
CA HIS A 9 16.45 5.68 20.35
C HIS A 9 16.42 6.76 19.26
N LEU A 10 17.41 7.65 19.20
CA LEU A 10 17.46 8.70 18.19
C LEU A 10 17.98 8.17 16.85
N VAL A 11 19.00 7.31 16.83
CA VAL A 11 19.51 6.69 15.58
C VAL A 11 18.48 5.71 15.00
N GLY A 12 17.75 4.98 15.84
CA GLY A 12 16.60 4.16 15.43
C GLY A 12 15.47 4.98 14.80
N ARG A 13 15.24 6.21 15.27
CA ARG A 13 14.28 7.17 14.70
C ARG A 13 14.79 7.87 13.43
N MET A 14 16.10 8.05 13.29
CA MET A 14 16.70 8.70 12.11
C MET A 14 16.76 7.77 10.89
N ARG A 15 16.75 6.44 11.07
CA ARG A 15 16.39 5.47 10.02
C ARG A 15 14.88 5.35 9.78
N SER A 16 14.05 5.99 10.61
CA SER A 16 12.61 5.67 10.74
C SER A 16 11.66 6.43 9.83
N THR A 17 12.12 7.37 8.99
CA THR A 17 11.33 7.88 7.84
C THR A 17 12.25 8.41 6.74
N GLU A 18 12.87 7.54 5.92
CA GLU A 18 13.55 7.99 4.69
C GLU A 18 12.64 8.85 3.78
N HIS A 19 11.32 8.70 3.93
CA HIS A 19 10.32 9.49 3.20
C HIS A 19 9.24 10.04 4.15
N PRO A 20 9.52 11.14 4.90
CA PRO A 20 8.60 11.66 5.92
C PRO A 20 7.27 12.15 5.32
N GLN A 21 7.31 12.74 4.12
CA GLN A 21 6.11 13.18 3.40
C GLN A 21 5.22 11.99 2.99
N ALA A 22 5.83 10.91 2.51
CA ALA A 22 5.10 9.71 2.11
C ALA A 22 4.45 9.01 3.30
N TRP A 23 5.15 8.93 4.44
CA TRP A 23 4.58 8.45 5.70
C TRP A 23 3.42 9.29 6.19
N GLN A 24 3.56 10.62 6.17
CA GLN A 24 2.47 11.51 6.56
C GLN A 24 1.22 11.29 5.69
N LEU A 25 1.41 11.22 4.37
CA LEU A 25 0.30 11.01 3.44
C LEU A 25 -0.42 9.68 3.68
N ILE A 26 0.31 8.59 3.96
CA ILE A 26 -0.30 7.29 4.30
C ILE A 26 -1.02 7.34 5.65
N ASN A 27 -0.47 8.02 6.65
CA ASN A 27 -1.15 8.21 7.94
C ASN A 27 -2.44 9.03 7.78
N ASP A 28 -2.44 10.04 6.91
CA ASP A 28 -3.62 10.84 6.59
C ASP A 28 -4.68 9.99 5.85
N VAL A 29 -4.26 9.11 4.92
CA VAL A 29 -5.15 8.13 4.27
C VAL A 29 -5.82 7.23 5.30
N VAL A 30 -5.05 6.66 6.22
CA VAL A 30 -5.57 5.79 7.29
C VAL A 30 -6.56 6.55 8.17
N SER A 31 -6.22 7.79 8.55
CA SER A 31 -7.08 8.65 9.35
C SER A 31 -8.41 8.95 8.65
N LEU A 32 -8.36 9.23 7.34
CA LEU A 32 -9.55 9.43 6.52
C LEU A 32 -10.42 8.17 6.46
N ILE A 33 -9.81 7.00 6.25
CA ILE A 33 -10.54 5.73 6.23
C ILE A 33 -11.27 5.48 7.55
N PHE A 34 -10.60 5.66 8.69
CA PHE A 34 -11.23 5.51 10.00
C PHE A 34 -12.35 6.53 10.22
N TYR A 35 -12.16 7.76 9.75
CA TYR A 35 -13.17 8.78 9.82
C TYR A 35 -14.43 8.41 9.02
N LEU A 36 -14.28 7.95 7.77
CA LEU A 36 -15.37 7.50 6.91
C LEU A 36 -16.09 6.27 7.49
N TYR A 37 -15.34 5.37 8.12
CA TYR A 37 -15.90 4.18 8.74
C TYR A 37 -16.73 4.51 9.99
N LYS A 38 -16.24 5.40 10.86
CA LYS A 38 -16.91 5.79 12.12
C LYS A 38 -18.11 6.72 11.92
N ASN A 39 -18.00 7.67 10.99
CA ASN A 39 -19.04 8.65 10.74
C ASN A 39 -19.89 8.15 9.59
N ASN A 40 -20.79 7.20 9.84
CA ASN A 40 -21.70 6.70 8.82
C ASN A 40 -23.16 7.09 9.17
N PRO A 41 -23.81 7.99 8.39
CA PRO A 41 -23.34 8.55 7.12
C PRO A 41 -22.24 9.62 7.29
N PRO A 42 -21.31 9.72 6.33
CA PRO A 42 -20.16 10.63 6.42
C PRO A 42 -20.61 12.08 6.34
N ARG A 43 -20.56 12.77 7.48
CA ARG A 43 -20.21 14.19 7.44
C ARG A 43 -18.75 14.24 6.99
N PRO A 44 -18.35 14.99 5.97
CA PRO A 44 -16.93 15.17 5.67
C PRO A 44 -16.28 15.99 6.79
N PRO A 45 -15.02 15.70 7.17
CA PRO A 45 -14.37 16.43 8.25
C PRO A 45 -14.15 17.88 7.78
N PRO A 46 -14.34 18.88 8.66
CA PRO A 46 -14.26 20.29 8.29
C PRO A 46 -12.97 20.68 7.54
N SER A 47 -11.87 20.01 7.88
CA SER A 47 -10.56 20.20 7.26
C SER A 47 -10.44 19.67 5.83
N LEU A 48 -11.18 18.64 5.43
CA LEU A 48 -11.16 18.10 4.07
C LEU A 48 -12.18 18.77 3.14
N LEU A 49 -13.24 19.35 3.70
CA LEU A 49 -14.14 20.25 2.96
C LEU A 49 -13.46 21.54 2.52
N ALA A 50 -12.43 21.98 3.24
CA ALA A 50 -11.68 23.20 2.93
C ALA A 50 -10.68 23.01 1.77
N LEU A 51 -10.47 21.79 1.29
CA LEU A 51 -9.57 21.49 0.17
C LEU A 51 -10.37 21.43 -1.15
N SER A 52 -9.85 22.11 -2.18
CA SER A 52 -10.41 22.10 -3.53
C SER A 52 -9.39 21.50 -4.52
N PRO A 53 -9.67 20.35 -5.15
CA PRO A 53 -10.82 19.47 -4.94
C PRO A 53 -10.74 18.69 -3.61
N PRO A 54 -11.88 18.19 -3.07
CA PRO A 54 -11.90 17.39 -1.85
C PRO A 54 -11.01 16.14 -1.99
N LYS A 55 -10.09 15.93 -1.05
CA LYS A 55 -9.24 14.74 -1.07
C LYS A 55 -10.06 13.48 -0.75
N THR A 56 -10.01 12.51 -1.66
CA THR A 56 -10.58 11.17 -1.48
C THR A 56 -9.48 10.17 -1.13
N VAL A 57 -9.85 9.02 -0.55
CA VAL A 57 -8.91 7.92 -0.29
C VAL A 57 -8.14 7.54 -1.56
N LYS A 58 -8.85 7.43 -2.70
CA LYS A 58 -8.27 7.14 -4.02
C LYS A 58 -7.27 8.20 -4.47
N SER A 59 -7.63 9.49 -4.40
CA SER A 59 -6.74 10.56 -4.88
C SER A 59 -5.47 10.69 -4.02
N MET A 60 -5.58 10.47 -2.70
CA MET A 60 -4.43 10.49 -1.80
C MET A 60 -3.49 9.30 -2.01
N LEU A 61 -4.03 8.10 -2.26
CA LEU A 61 -3.21 6.94 -2.63
C LEU A 61 -2.54 7.13 -3.99
N LEU A 62 -3.22 7.75 -4.96
CA LEU A 62 -2.63 8.08 -6.24
C LEU A 62 -1.50 9.11 -6.10
N GLU A 63 -1.69 10.14 -5.27
CA GLU A 63 -0.67 11.13 -4.89
C GLU A 63 0.56 10.41 -4.31
N PHE A 64 0.36 9.48 -3.35
CA PHE A 64 1.44 8.68 -2.77
C PHE A 64 2.19 7.85 -3.82
N LEU A 65 1.48 7.14 -4.70
CA LEU A 65 2.09 6.33 -5.75
C LEU A 65 2.84 7.20 -6.77
N SER A 66 2.38 8.42 -7.01
CA SER A 66 3.05 9.38 -7.90
C SER A 66 4.36 9.92 -7.31
N MET A 67 4.53 9.91 -5.99
CA MET A 67 5.78 10.27 -5.31
C MET A 67 6.86 9.19 -5.43
N THR A 68 6.50 7.96 -5.84
CA THR A 68 7.45 6.85 -5.94
C THR A 68 8.42 7.10 -7.11
N PRO A 69 9.74 7.18 -6.84
CA PRO A 69 10.74 7.36 -7.90
C PRO A 69 10.66 6.25 -8.95
N ARG A 70 10.65 6.60 -10.23
CA ARG A 70 10.49 5.62 -11.33
C ARG A 70 11.81 5.12 -11.91
N ASN A 71 12.89 5.85 -11.66
CA ASN A 71 14.20 5.56 -12.25
C ASN A 71 15.21 5.03 -11.23
N ASP A 72 14.81 4.95 -9.96
CA ASP A 72 15.67 4.54 -8.85
C ASP A 72 14.94 3.45 -8.06
N SER A 73 15.41 2.21 -8.21
CA SER A 73 14.78 1.02 -7.60
C SER A 73 14.86 1.02 -6.08
N ASP A 74 15.94 1.56 -5.51
CA ASP A 74 16.16 1.56 -4.06
C ASP A 74 15.25 2.59 -3.39
N GLN A 75 15.16 3.79 -3.97
CA GLN A 75 14.23 4.81 -3.50
C GLN A 75 12.76 4.43 -3.75
N ALA A 76 12.46 3.77 -4.88
CA ALA A 76 11.13 3.20 -5.14
C ALA A 76 10.75 2.16 -4.07
N SER A 77 11.71 1.33 -3.68
CA SER A 77 11.55 0.33 -2.63
C SER A 77 11.24 0.97 -1.29
N GLY A 78 12.01 1.98 -0.87
CA GLY A 78 11.75 2.72 0.37
C GLY A 78 10.34 3.30 0.41
N HIS A 79 9.87 3.90 -0.70
CA HIS A 79 8.51 4.43 -0.80
C HIS A 79 7.43 3.34 -0.72
N LEU A 80 7.50 2.27 -1.52
CA LEU A 80 6.46 1.25 -1.57
C LEU A 80 6.39 0.40 -0.29
N GLN A 81 7.52 0.22 0.40
CA GLN A 81 7.55 -0.42 1.71
C GLN A 81 6.70 0.32 2.75
N ILE A 82 6.53 1.64 2.64
CA ILE A 82 5.66 2.41 3.54
C ILE A 82 4.22 1.91 3.45
N LEU A 83 3.68 1.75 2.24
CA LEU A 83 2.33 1.26 2.07
C LEU A 83 2.20 -0.17 2.62
N SER A 84 3.18 -1.02 2.33
CA SER A 84 3.21 -2.41 2.81
C SER A 84 3.33 -2.54 4.33
N ALA A 85 4.08 -1.65 4.99
CA ALA A 85 4.32 -1.69 6.44
C ALA A 85 3.25 -0.94 7.25
N SER A 86 2.46 -0.08 6.58
CA SER A 86 1.39 0.67 7.22
C SER A 86 0.13 -0.17 7.49
N SER A 87 -0.80 0.37 8.28
CA SER A 87 -2.13 -0.20 8.44
C SER A 87 -3.08 0.10 7.28
N ALA A 88 -2.63 0.79 6.22
CA ALA A 88 -3.50 1.23 5.13
C ALA A 88 -4.16 0.07 4.36
N PRO A 89 -3.47 -1.03 4.01
CA PRO A 89 -4.12 -2.18 3.36
C PRO A 89 -5.26 -2.76 4.20
N ALA A 90 -5.03 -2.97 5.50
CA ALA A 90 -6.03 -3.47 6.43
C ALA A 90 -7.21 -2.50 6.60
N ALA A 91 -6.94 -1.20 6.73
CA ALA A 91 -7.97 -0.17 6.84
C ALA A 91 -8.84 -0.10 5.56
N LEU A 92 -8.23 -0.21 4.38
CA LEU A 92 -8.96 -0.25 3.10
C LEU A 92 -9.88 -1.46 3.01
N VAL A 93 -9.40 -2.66 3.38
CA VAL A 93 -10.25 -3.86 3.40
C VAL A 93 -11.36 -3.71 4.44
N MET A 94 -11.09 -3.14 5.62
CA MET A 94 -12.14 -2.84 6.60
C MET A 94 -13.21 -1.90 6.03
N LEU A 95 -12.82 -0.87 5.28
CA LEU A 95 -13.74 0.06 4.62
C LEU A 95 -14.54 -0.62 3.50
N TYR A 96 -13.90 -1.50 2.74
CA TYR A 96 -14.53 -2.34 1.71
C TYR A 96 -15.61 -3.26 2.30
N MET A 97 -15.39 -3.77 3.51
CA MET A 97 -16.36 -4.61 4.24
C MET A 97 -17.47 -3.81 4.94
N SER A 98 -17.51 -2.49 4.80
CA SER A 98 -18.56 -1.65 5.39
C SER A 98 -19.93 -2.00 4.81
N SER A 99 -20.96 -2.05 5.67
CA SER A 99 -22.36 -2.15 5.24
C SER A 99 -22.86 -0.88 4.53
N HIS A 100 -22.12 0.23 4.64
CA HIS A 100 -22.41 1.45 3.90
C HIS A 100 -21.87 1.37 2.49
N ARG A 101 -22.77 1.32 1.52
CA ARG A 101 -22.44 1.15 0.10
C ARG A 101 -21.43 2.19 -0.43
N PRO A 102 -21.54 3.51 -0.16
CA PRO A 102 -20.54 4.49 -0.60
C PRO A 102 -19.13 4.23 -0.06
N ASN A 103 -19.00 3.75 1.20
CA ASN A 103 -17.70 3.40 1.77
C ASN A 103 -17.09 2.19 1.06
N LYS A 104 -17.91 1.16 0.84
CA LYS A 104 -17.50 -0.04 0.10
C LYS A 104 -17.05 0.31 -1.32
N GLU A 105 -17.82 1.12 -2.05
CA GLU A 105 -17.49 1.57 -3.40
C GLU A 105 -16.20 2.39 -3.42
N ALA A 106 -16.02 3.34 -2.49
CA ALA A 106 -14.79 4.12 -2.39
C ALA A 106 -13.55 3.26 -2.12
N ALA A 107 -13.67 2.24 -1.28
CA ALA A 107 -12.59 1.30 -0.98
C ALA A 107 -12.28 0.37 -2.16
N ASP A 108 -13.31 -0.16 -2.85
CA ASP A 108 -13.15 -0.96 -4.07
C ASP A 108 -12.37 -0.17 -5.13
N ASP A 109 -12.79 1.07 -5.37
CA ASP A 109 -12.15 1.97 -6.33
C ASP A 109 -10.69 2.27 -5.96
N ALA A 110 -10.41 2.52 -4.68
CA ALA A 110 -9.07 2.80 -4.18
C ALA A 110 -8.14 1.58 -4.30
N ILE A 111 -8.61 0.38 -3.90
CA ILE A 111 -7.81 -0.85 -3.99
C ILE A 111 -7.53 -1.18 -5.47
N ARG A 112 -8.55 -1.15 -6.34
CA ARG A 112 -8.36 -1.35 -7.79
C ARG A 112 -7.32 -0.39 -8.37
N GLN A 113 -7.34 0.87 -7.94
CA GLN A 113 -6.37 1.86 -8.38
C GLN A 113 -4.95 1.50 -7.94
N VAL A 114 -4.75 1.06 -6.69
CA VAL A 114 -3.44 0.61 -6.20
C VAL A 114 -2.93 -0.56 -7.04
N ILE A 115 -3.74 -1.61 -7.21
CA ILE A 115 -3.37 -2.79 -8.01
C ILE A 115 -3.05 -2.42 -9.46
N SER A 116 -3.87 -1.57 -10.08
CA SER A 116 -3.65 -1.08 -11.44
C SER A 116 -2.34 -0.29 -11.55
N SER A 117 -2.05 0.56 -10.56
CA SER A 117 -0.86 1.40 -10.55
C SER A 117 0.42 0.57 -10.41
N CYS A 118 0.40 -0.49 -9.60
CA CYS A 118 1.48 -1.47 -9.52
C CYS A 118 1.80 -2.13 -10.86
N LYS A 119 0.82 -2.26 -11.77
CA LYS A 119 1.00 -2.88 -13.08
C LYS A 119 1.35 -1.90 -14.19
N THR A 120 0.79 -0.70 -14.15
CA THR A 120 0.73 0.22 -15.31
C THR A 120 1.49 1.52 -15.10
N ILE A 121 1.54 2.03 -13.87
CA ILE A 121 2.18 3.32 -13.56
C ILE A 121 3.63 3.08 -13.14
N LEU A 122 3.87 2.00 -12.38
CA LEU A 122 5.19 1.66 -11.88
C LEU A 122 5.96 0.79 -12.90
N PRO A 123 7.26 1.04 -13.10
CA PRO A 123 8.10 0.24 -13.99
C PRO A 123 8.10 -1.23 -13.60
N LYS A 124 8.25 -2.15 -14.56
CA LYS A 124 8.21 -3.59 -14.27
C LYS A 124 9.30 -4.08 -13.31
N HIS A 125 10.45 -3.40 -13.24
CA HIS A 125 11.48 -3.73 -12.25
C HIS A 125 11.02 -3.49 -10.80
N THR A 126 9.97 -2.68 -10.59
CA THR A 126 9.38 -2.43 -9.27
C THR A 126 8.37 -3.51 -8.83
N TYR A 127 8.16 -4.56 -9.63
CA TYR A 127 7.21 -5.62 -9.31
C TYR A 127 7.57 -6.34 -8.01
N HIS A 128 8.86 -6.52 -7.72
CA HIS A 128 9.32 -7.09 -6.45
C HIS A 128 8.80 -6.31 -5.24
N GLN A 129 8.73 -4.98 -5.34
CA GLN A 129 8.24 -4.10 -4.29
C GLN A 129 6.71 -4.07 -4.22
N CYS A 130 6.03 -4.32 -5.34
CA CYS A 130 4.56 -4.39 -5.39
C CYS A 130 4.01 -5.72 -4.86
N VAL A 131 4.76 -6.82 -5.01
CA VAL A 131 4.33 -8.17 -4.60
C VAL A 131 3.87 -8.22 -3.13
N PRO A 132 4.61 -7.71 -2.13
CA PRO A 132 4.17 -7.70 -0.74
C PRO A 132 2.83 -6.98 -0.53
N ILE A 133 2.62 -5.85 -1.22
CA ILE A 133 1.37 -5.07 -1.13
C ILE A 133 0.20 -5.88 -1.68
N VAL A 134 0.34 -6.43 -2.90
CA VAL A 134 -0.74 -7.20 -3.55
C VAL A 134 -1.03 -8.49 -2.78
N MET A 135 0.01 -9.14 -2.26
CA MET A 135 -0.12 -10.34 -1.43
C MET A 135 -0.87 -10.06 -0.13
N GLU A 136 -0.60 -8.92 0.52
CA GLU A 136 -1.32 -8.50 1.72
C GLU A 136 -2.80 -8.26 1.44
N PHE A 137 -3.15 -7.63 0.32
CA PHE A 137 -4.56 -7.53 -0.10
C PHE A 137 -5.20 -8.89 -0.36
N CYS A 138 -4.51 -9.81 -1.04
CA CYS A 138 -5.01 -11.18 -1.24
C CYS A 138 -5.32 -11.85 0.11
N ARG A 139 -4.40 -11.76 1.07
CA ARG A 139 -4.54 -12.37 2.39
C ARG A 139 -5.73 -11.79 3.16
N LEU A 140 -5.84 -10.47 3.21
CA LEU A 140 -6.90 -9.76 3.93
C LEU A 140 -8.27 -9.99 3.28
N LEU A 141 -8.38 -9.90 1.96
CA LEU A 141 -9.64 -10.10 1.24
C LEU A 141 -10.11 -11.55 1.30
N ASN A 142 -9.21 -12.53 1.17
CA ASN A 142 -9.59 -13.93 1.34
C ASN A 142 -10.21 -14.18 2.73
N ARG A 143 -9.60 -13.62 3.78
CA ARG A 143 -10.10 -13.75 5.14
C ARG A 143 -11.45 -13.05 5.35
N ALA A 144 -11.66 -11.90 4.71
CA ALA A 144 -12.83 -11.06 4.94
C ALA A 144 -14.03 -11.40 4.04
N ALA A 145 -13.78 -11.63 2.74
CA ALA A 145 -14.79 -11.78 1.69
C ALA A 145 -14.78 -13.16 1.01
N GLY A 146 -13.73 -13.97 1.21
CA GLY A 146 -13.58 -15.28 0.59
C GLY A 146 -12.98 -15.25 -0.83
N THR A 147 -12.79 -16.43 -1.41
CA THR A 147 -12.10 -16.59 -2.71
C THR A 147 -12.95 -16.24 -3.93
N ASP A 148 -14.27 -16.21 -3.78
CA ASP A 148 -15.20 -15.86 -4.87
C ASP A 148 -15.37 -14.35 -5.04
N ASP A 149 -14.76 -13.56 -4.15
CA ASP A 149 -14.82 -12.11 -4.22
C ASP A 149 -14.07 -11.57 -5.46
N LYS A 150 -14.71 -10.63 -6.16
CA LYS A 150 -14.18 -10.07 -7.42
C LYS A 150 -12.90 -9.27 -7.20
N LEU A 151 -12.77 -8.58 -6.05
CA LEU A 151 -11.59 -7.80 -5.72
C LEU A 151 -10.44 -8.72 -5.29
N TYR A 152 -10.73 -9.79 -4.56
CA TYR A 152 -9.75 -10.87 -4.31
C TYR A 152 -9.24 -11.47 -5.64
N GLY A 153 -10.14 -11.84 -6.55
CA GLY A 153 -9.76 -12.39 -7.87
C GLY A 153 -8.87 -11.45 -8.68
N LEU A 154 -9.14 -10.13 -8.64
CA LEU A 154 -8.27 -9.13 -9.26
C LEU A 154 -6.87 -9.08 -8.63
N CYS A 155 -6.79 -9.10 -7.29
CA CYS A 155 -5.51 -9.09 -6.58
C CYS A 155 -4.71 -10.36 -6.89
N ARG A 156 -5.37 -11.53 -6.83
CA ARG A 156 -4.77 -12.85 -7.08
C ARG A 156 -4.20 -12.98 -8.49
N SER A 157 -4.98 -12.57 -9.50
CA SER A 157 -4.55 -12.60 -10.91
C SER A 157 -3.40 -11.62 -11.15
N SER A 158 -3.47 -10.42 -10.57
CA SER A 158 -2.39 -9.43 -10.67
C SER A 158 -1.09 -9.90 -10.02
N LEU A 159 -1.18 -10.58 -8.89
CA LEU A 159 -0.04 -11.21 -8.23
C LEU A 159 0.60 -12.29 -9.13
N GLY A 160 -0.22 -13.13 -9.78
CA GLY A 160 0.27 -14.12 -10.75
C GLY A 160 1.08 -13.50 -11.88
N THR A 161 0.56 -12.44 -12.51
CA THR A 161 1.27 -11.72 -13.58
C THR A 161 2.61 -11.13 -13.09
N MET A 162 2.67 -10.60 -11.87
CA MET A 162 3.92 -10.06 -11.32
C MET A 162 4.97 -11.15 -11.10
N LEU A 163 4.57 -12.29 -10.52
CA LEU A 163 5.47 -13.41 -10.25
C LEU A 163 5.99 -14.06 -11.54
N GLU A 164 5.13 -14.24 -12.55
CA GLU A 164 5.54 -14.72 -13.87
C GLU A 164 6.61 -13.82 -14.50
N TYR A 165 6.44 -12.50 -14.41
CA TYR A 165 7.42 -11.55 -14.94
C TYR A 165 8.75 -11.62 -14.21
N ILE A 166 8.71 -11.69 -12.88
CA ILE A 166 9.91 -11.82 -12.02
C ILE A 166 10.66 -13.10 -12.39
N GLU A 167 9.97 -14.23 -12.47
CA GLU A 167 10.56 -15.53 -12.80
C GLU A 167 11.21 -15.51 -14.20
N ILE A 168 10.58 -14.88 -15.19
CA ILE A 168 11.16 -14.70 -16.54
C ILE A 168 12.41 -13.81 -16.48
N GLY A 169 12.37 -12.72 -15.70
CA GLY A 169 13.49 -11.80 -15.53
C GLY A 169 14.72 -12.47 -14.88
N GLU A 170 14.48 -13.33 -13.88
CA GLU A 170 15.52 -14.13 -13.22
C GLU A 170 16.12 -15.17 -14.19
N LYS A 171 15.29 -15.88 -14.96
CA LYS A 171 15.73 -16.87 -15.96
C LYS A 171 16.57 -16.24 -17.08
N ASN A 172 16.23 -15.02 -17.48
CA ASN A 172 16.92 -14.31 -18.56
C ASN A 172 18.17 -13.54 -18.08
N GLY A 173 18.51 -13.59 -16.78
CA GLY A 173 19.62 -12.83 -16.20
C GLY A 173 19.44 -11.31 -16.25
N VAL A 174 18.22 -10.83 -16.54
CA VAL A 174 17.88 -9.40 -16.66
C VAL A 174 17.61 -8.80 -15.28
N ILE A 175 17.31 -9.63 -14.28
CA ILE A 175 17.11 -9.21 -12.89
C ILE A 175 18.10 -9.98 -12.01
N GLY A 176 19.25 -9.37 -11.76
CA GLY A 176 20.26 -9.88 -10.84
C GLY A 176 19.90 -9.58 -9.39
N LEU A 177 18.91 -10.27 -8.82
CA LEU A 177 18.70 -10.35 -7.37
C LEU A 177 18.22 -11.75 -6.99
N ARG A 178 19.15 -12.72 -7.06
CA ARG A 178 19.08 -13.86 -6.14
C ARG A 178 19.22 -13.25 -4.74
N ASP A 179 18.13 -13.23 -3.96
CA ASP A 179 18.13 -13.25 -2.47
C ASP A 179 16.74 -13.01 -1.82
N ILE A 180 15.60 -13.24 -2.51
CA ILE A 180 14.25 -13.11 -1.89
C ILE A 180 13.58 -14.48 -1.59
N PHE A 181 14.29 -15.59 -1.70
CA PHE A 181 13.79 -16.88 -1.20
C PHE A 181 14.81 -17.48 -0.23
N PRO A 182 14.59 -17.28 1.08
CA PRO A 182 14.15 -18.44 1.87
C PRO A 182 13.23 -18.05 3.03
N LEU A 183 11.91 -18.09 2.84
CA LEU A 183 10.95 -18.11 3.97
C LEU A 183 9.75 -19.03 3.73
N LEU A 184 9.94 -20.15 3.01
CA LEU A 184 8.96 -21.24 2.96
C LEU A 184 9.64 -22.62 3.00
N VAL A 185 10.51 -22.84 3.98
CA VAL A 185 10.78 -24.17 4.54
C VAL A 185 11.11 -24.01 6.03
N ASN A 186 10.11 -24.21 6.88
CA ASN A 186 10.13 -25.00 8.11
C ASN A 186 8.77 -24.92 8.81
#